data_AF-A8IW84-F1
#
_entry.id   AF-A8IW84-F1
#
_cell.length_a   1.000
_cell.length_b   1.000
_cell.length_c   1.000
_cell.angle_alpha   90.00
_cell.angle_beta   90.00
_cell.angle_gamma   90.00
#
_symmetry.space_group_name_H-M   'P 1'
#
loop_
_entity.id
_entity.type
_entity.pdbx_description
1 polymer ?
#
loop_
_entity_poly.entity_id
_entity_poly.type
_entity_poly.pdbx_seq_one_letter_code
_entity_poly.pdbx_strand_id
1 'polypeptide(L)'
;MAPKKDEKKDAAAPEAAEPKAEKESKPKADKAAKKAKKSPAKKAAKEGGDGEKGDKKKGKKKSSVETYKLYIYKVLKQVHPDTGISSKAMSIMNSFINDIFEKVATEASKLSRYNKKPTVTSREIQTAVRLVLPGELAKHAVSEGTKAVTKFTSG
;
A
#
# COMPACT_ATOMS: atom_id res chain seq x y z
N MET A 1 -61.92 3.78 -8.30
CA MET A 1 -62.51 4.84 -7.46
C MET A 1 -61.46 5.29 -6.47
N ALA A 2 -61.21 6.60 -6.33
CA ALA A 2 -60.32 7.16 -5.31
C ALA A 2 -61.15 7.53 -4.05
N PRO A 3 -60.53 7.95 -2.94
CA PRO A 3 -60.08 9.35 -2.86
C PRO A 3 -58.60 9.54 -2.49
N LYS A 4 -58.07 10.72 -2.86
CA LYS A 4 -56.83 11.29 -2.31
C LYS A 4 -57.19 12.21 -1.13
N LYS A 5 -56.25 12.42 -0.20
CA LYS A 5 -56.00 13.69 0.52
C LYS A 5 -54.50 13.78 0.83
N ASP A 6 -53.79 14.80 0.31
CA ASP A 6 -53.56 16.14 0.88
C ASP A 6 -52.52 16.06 2.03
N GLU A 7 -51.20 16.20 1.80
CA GLU A 7 -50.40 17.34 1.31
C GLU A 7 -50.10 18.44 2.35
N LYS A 8 -48.86 18.41 2.88
CA LYS A 8 -47.92 19.52 3.10
C LYS A 8 -46.51 18.89 3.15
N LYS A 9 -45.45 19.32 2.45
CA LYS A 9 -44.91 20.65 2.12
C LYS A 9 -44.50 21.48 3.35
N ASP A 10 -43.18 21.51 3.57
CA ASP A 10 -42.41 22.72 3.84
C ASP A 10 -41.04 22.56 3.15
N ALA A 11 -40.42 23.68 2.74
CA ALA A 11 -39.15 23.68 2.01
C ALA A 11 -38.38 25.00 2.21
N ALA A 12 -37.08 24.93 2.52
CA ALA A 12 -36.15 26.05 2.41
C ALA A 12 -34.67 25.60 2.42
N ALA A 13 -33.93 26.04 1.41
CA ALA A 13 -32.58 26.61 1.58
C ALA A 13 -32.69 28.08 1.12
N PRO A 14 -31.84 29.03 1.58
CA PRO A 14 -30.60 29.26 0.81
C PRO A 14 -29.38 29.86 1.58
N GLU A 15 -28.17 29.53 1.08
CA GLU A 15 -27.06 30.44 0.71
C GLU A 15 -26.27 31.32 1.73
N ALA A 16 -25.09 31.78 1.27
CA ALA A 16 -24.14 32.79 1.81
C ALA A 16 -23.25 32.41 3.04
N ALA A 17 -21.95 32.77 3.10
CA ALA A 17 -21.00 33.31 2.10
C ALA A 17 -19.52 33.08 2.53
N GLU A 18 -18.56 33.25 1.60
CA GLU A 18 -17.11 33.33 1.88
C GLU A 18 -16.70 34.69 2.51
N PRO A 19 -15.45 34.82 3.00
CA PRO A 19 -14.57 35.80 2.32
C PRO A 19 -13.16 35.29 1.99
N LYS A 20 -12.49 35.98 1.05
CA LYS A 20 -11.13 35.70 0.56
C LYS A 20 -10.11 36.74 1.04
N ALA A 21 -8.92 36.29 1.44
CA ALA A 21 -7.63 37.02 1.40
C ALA A 21 -6.50 35.99 1.65
N GLU A 22 -5.26 36.13 1.15
CA GLU A 22 -4.68 37.16 0.28
C GLU A 22 -3.62 36.54 -0.67
N LYS A 23 -2.83 37.36 -1.36
CA LYS A 23 -1.96 36.98 -2.48
C LYS A 23 -0.56 37.62 -2.29
N GLU A 24 0.36 37.28 -3.20
CA GLU A 24 1.67 37.94 -3.41
C GLU A 24 2.76 37.53 -2.39
N SER A 25 4.07 37.67 -2.67
CA SER A 25 4.73 38.38 -3.79
C SER A 25 5.96 37.63 -4.34
N LYS A 26 6.46 38.03 -5.53
CA LYS A 26 7.70 37.50 -6.13
C LYS A 26 8.33 38.42 -7.20
N PRO A 27 9.52 38.99 -6.95
CA PRO A 27 10.55 39.29 -7.99
C PRO A 27 11.69 38.25 -7.89
N LYS A 28 12.49 37.87 -8.92
CA LYS A 28 13.31 38.60 -9.92
C LYS A 28 14.45 39.42 -9.27
N ALA A 29 15.72 39.35 -9.67
CA ALA A 29 16.45 38.47 -10.61
C ALA A 29 17.79 37.99 -9.95
N ASP A 30 19.04 38.02 -10.45
CA ASP A 30 19.72 38.42 -11.71
C ASP A 30 21.13 37.76 -11.80
N LYS A 31 21.73 37.66 -13.01
CA LYS A 31 23.12 37.28 -13.39
C LYS A 31 23.72 35.95 -12.84
N ALA A 32 24.38 35.04 -13.57
CA ALA A 32 25.11 35.01 -14.86
C ALA A 32 26.64 35.32 -14.85
N ALA A 33 27.39 34.37 -15.42
CA ALA A 33 28.70 34.48 -16.11
C ALA A 33 30.02 34.77 -15.32
N LYS A 34 30.83 33.71 -15.13
CA LYS A 34 32.27 33.53 -15.51
C LYS A 34 32.77 32.24 -14.82
N LYS A 35 33.27 31.17 -15.46
CA LYS A 35 34.06 30.93 -16.70
C LYS A 35 35.55 31.28 -16.58
N ALA A 36 36.34 30.36 -16.00
CA ALA A 36 37.79 30.27 -16.17
C ALA A 36 38.24 28.80 -16.22
N LYS A 37 38.78 28.36 -17.36
CA LYS A 37 39.54 27.10 -17.49
C LYS A 37 41.03 27.45 -17.55
N LYS A 38 41.88 26.77 -16.77
CA LYS A 38 43.18 26.23 -17.23
C LYS A 38 43.91 25.49 -16.10
N SER A 39 44.23 24.22 -16.34
CA SER A 39 45.38 23.56 -15.72
C SER A 39 46.63 23.82 -16.58
N PRO A 40 47.82 23.71 -15.99
CA PRO A 40 48.88 22.93 -16.62
C PRO A 40 49.43 21.86 -15.65
N ALA A 41 50.31 20.99 -16.15
CA ALA A 41 50.64 19.71 -15.50
C ALA A 41 52.10 19.60 -15.00
N LYS A 42 52.38 18.44 -14.38
CA LYS A 42 53.66 17.70 -14.41
C LYS A 42 54.77 18.11 -13.42
N LYS A 43 54.87 17.32 -12.33
CA LYS A 43 56.12 16.63 -11.91
C LYS A 43 55.78 15.43 -11.01
N ALA A 44 56.77 14.57 -10.78
CA ALA A 44 56.59 13.24 -10.17
C ALA A 44 57.44 13.06 -8.90
N ALA A 45 57.28 11.90 -8.26
CA ALA A 45 58.07 11.33 -7.17
C ALA A 45 57.96 12.00 -5.78
N LYS A 46 57.25 11.32 -4.87
CA LYS A 46 57.82 10.97 -3.57
C LYS A 46 57.15 9.70 -3.02
N GLU A 47 57.95 8.79 -2.46
CA GLU A 47 57.46 7.74 -1.57
C GLU A 47 57.12 8.36 -0.20
N GLY A 48 56.17 7.77 0.52
CA GLY A 48 55.86 8.19 1.89
C GLY A 48 54.48 7.78 2.39
N GLY A 49 54.44 6.67 3.15
CA GLY A 49 53.68 6.54 4.39
C GLY A 49 52.14 6.67 4.38
N ASP A 50 51.51 5.54 4.69
CA ASP A 50 50.30 5.42 5.53
C ASP A 50 48.91 5.73 4.96
N GLY A 51 47.90 4.96 5.43
CA GLY A 51 46.59 5.54 5.71
C GLY A 51 45.41 5.30 4.75
N GLU A 52 45.48 4.53 3.66
CA GLU A 52 44.26 4.31 2.84
C GLU A 52 43.26 3.31 3.44
N LYS A 53 42.40 3.90 4.26
CA LYS A 53 41.09 3.51 4.78
C LYS A 53 40.22 2.73 3.77
N GLY A 54 40.53 1.45 3.58
CA GLY A 54 39.75 0.49 2.80
C GLY A 54 38.39 0.16 3.43
N ASP A 55 37.49 1.15 3.51
CA ASP A 55 36.09 1.01 3.92
C ASP A 55 35.35 0.15 2.90
N LYS A 56 35.55 -1.17 2.99
CA LYS A 56 34.67 -2.16 2.38
C LYS A 56 33.33 -2.05 3.10
N LYS A 57 32.53 -1.06 2.66
CA LYS A 57 31.07 -1.09 2.64
C LYS A 57 30.65 -2.38 1.95
N LYS A 58 30.68 -3.46 2.73
CA LYS A 58 30.15 -4.80 2.45
C LYS A 58 28.67 -4.58 2.20
N GLY A 59 28.35 -4.25 0.94
CA GLY A 59 27.09 -3.64 0.55
C GLY A 59 25.97 -4.43 1.19
N LYS A 60 25.34 -3.84 2.22
CA LYS A 60 24.47 -4.56 3.13
C LYS A 60 23.27 -5.00 2.32
N LYS A 61 23.34 -6.21 1.76
CA LYS A 61 22.32 -6.78 0.87
C LYS A 61 21.01 -6.53 1.59
N LYS A 62 20.18 -5.62 1.06
CA LYS A 62 18.84 -5.46 1.60
C LYS A 62 18.21 -6.82 1.40
N SER A 63 18.00 -7.54 2.51
CA SER A 63 16.98 -8.57 2.56
C SER A 63 15.72 -7.87 2.08
N SER A 64 15.33 -8.16 0.84
CA SER A 64 14.15 -7.56 0.25
C SER A 64 12.99 -8.18 0.98
N VAL A 65 12.53 -7.50 2.04
CA VAL A 65 11.37 -7.94 2.80
C VAL A 65 10.21 -7.92 1.83
N GLU A 66 9.81 -9.12 1.40
CA GLU A 66 8.71 -9.31 0.49
C GLU A 66 7.47 -8.74 1.16
N THR A 67 6.87 -7.76 0.50
CA THR A 67 5.82 -6.92 1.07
C THR A 67 4.73 -6.73 0.05
N TYR A 68 3.48 -6.75 0.48
CA TYR A 68 2.29 -6.73 -0.37
C TYR A 68 2.06 -5.40 -1.10
N LYS A 69 3.00 -4.44 -1.00
CA LYS A 69 2.94 -3.08 -1.52
C LYS A 69 2.54 -3.00 -2.99
N LEU A 70 3.15 -3.84 -3.84
CA LEU A 70 2.82 -3.89 -5.28
C LEU A 70 1.38 -4.36 -5.52
N TYR A 71 0.90 -5.35 -4.76
CA TYR A 71 -0.44 -5.92 -4.91
C TYR A 71 -1.51 -4.97 -4.37
N ILE A 72 -1.28 -4.37 -3.20
CA ILE A 72 -2.15 -3.34 -2.61
C ILE A 72 -2.27 -2.14 -3.56
N TYR A 73 -1.18 -1.69 -4.20
CA TYR A 73 -1.24 -0.61 -5.18
C TYR A 73 -2.02 -0.99 -6.44
N LYS A 74 -1.84 -2.22 -6.97
CA LYS A 74 -2.64 -2.73 -8.09
C LYS A 74 -4.14 -2.79 -7.75
N VAL A 75 -4.51 -3.30 -6.59
CA VAL A 75 -5.91 -3.36 -6.12
C VAL A 75 -6.47 -1.95 -5.90
N LEU A 76 -5.71 -1.04 -5.29
CA LEU A 76 -6.12 0.36 -5.12
C LEU A 76 -6.44 1.02 -6.47
N LYS A 77 -5.59 0.85 -7.50
CA LYS A 77 -5.84 1.40 -8.83
C LYS A 77 -6.95 0.70 -9.61
N GLN A 78 -7.32 -0.53 -9.24
CA GLN A 78 -8.50 -1.22 -9.77
C GLN A 78 -9.82 -0.65 -9.21
N VAL A 79 -9.84 -0.17 -7.96
CA VAL A 79 -11.06 0.40 -7.33
C VAL A 79 -11.14 1.94 -7.44
N HIS A 80 -10.00 2.63 -7.38
CA HIS A 80 -9.90 4.09 -7.43
C HIS A 80 -8.68 4.53 -8.27
N PRO A 81 -8.82 4.65 -9.60
CA PRO A 81 -7.72 4.97 -10.51
C PRO A 81 -6.96 6.26 -10.19
N ASP A 82 -7.63 7.30 -9.70
CA ASP A 82 -7.03 8.61 -9.46
C ASP A 82 -6.48 8.79 -8.02
N THR A 83 -6.90 7.94 -7.08
CA THR A 83 -6.50 8.05 -5.66
C THR A 83 -5.07 7.53 -5.41
N GLY A 84 -4.34 8.20 -4.53
CA GLY A 84 -3.02 7.77 -4.05
C GLY A 84 -3.05 7.28 -2.59
N ILE A 85 -2.04 6.50 -2.19
CA ILE A 85 -1.86 6.03 -0.81
C ILE A 85 -0.52 6.53 -0.24
N SER A 86 -0.54 7.05 0.99
CA SER A 86 0.67 7.55 1.66
C SER A 86 1.58 6.40 2.13
N SER A 87 2.87 6.65 2.28
CA SER A 87 3.84 5.64 2.77
C SER A 87 3.49 5.07 4.14
N LYS A 88 2.88 5.87 5.03
CA LYS A 88 2.37 5.43 6.34
C LYS A 88 1.16 4.50 6.21
N ALA A 89 0.15 4.90 5.44
CA ALA A 89 -1.03 4.05 5.17
C ALA A 89 -0.64 2.75 4.45
N MET A 90 0.30 2.83 3.51
CA MET A 90 0.89 1.70 2.81
C MET A 90 1.56 0.70 3.78
N SER A 91 2.24 1.18 4.83
CA SER A 91 2.80 0.31 5.86
C SER A 91 1.72 -0.35 6.72
N ILE A 92 0.66 0.38 7.09
CA ILE A 92 -0.49 -0.14 7.86
C ILE A 92 -1.20 -1.25 7.09
N MET A 93 -1.48 -1.04 5.80
CA MET A 93 -2.11 -2.05 4.93
C MET A 93 -1.27 -3.31 4.80
N ASN A 94 0.07 -3.21 4.77
CA ASN A 94 0.93 -4.38 4.75
C ASN A 94 0.85 -5.19 6.07
N SER A 95 0.89 -4.51 7.22
CA SER A 95 0.75 -5.18 8.52
C SER A 95 -0.63 -5.79 8.72
N PHE A 96 -1.70 -5.16 8.21
CA PHE A 96 -3.06 -5.70 8.24
C PHE A 96 -3.17 -7.02 7.46
N ILE A 97 -2.57 -7.12 6.27
CA ILE A 97 -2.55 -8.38 5.52
C ILE A 97 -1.81 -9.48 6.29
N ASN A 98 -0.68 -9.17 6.93
CA ASN A 98 0.04 -10.14 7.77
C ASN A 98 -0.80 -10.62 8.95
N ASP A 99 -1.43 -9.70 9.70
CA ASP A 99 -2.28 -10.04 10.86
C ASP A 99 -3.45 -10.96 10.48
N ILE A 100 -4.17 -10.66 9.38
CA ILE A 100 -5.25 -11.51 8.89
C ILE A 100 -4.71 -12.85 8.34
N PHE A 101 -3.56 -12.86 7.67
CA PHE A 101 -2.93 -14.09 7.18
C PHE A 101 -2.51 -15.01 8.33
N GLU A 102 -1.84 -14.48 9.36
CA GLU A 102 -1.40 -15.24 10.54
C GLU A 102 -2.58 -15.82 11.31
N LYS A 103 -3.68 -15.05 11.47
CA LYS A 103 -4.94 -15.54 12.06
C LYS A 103 -5.55 -16.69 11.26
N VAL A 104 -5.74 -16.53 9.95
CA VAL A 104 -6.34 -17.57 9.09
C VAL A 104 -5.45 -18.82 9.01
N ALA A 105 -4.13 -18.66 8.88
CA ALA A 105 -3.18 -19.77 8.85
C ALA A 105 -3.14 -20.54 10.19
N THR A 106 -3.23 -19.83 11.32
CA THR A 106 -3.28 -20.43 12.65
C THR A 106 -4.54 -21.28 12.84
N GLU A 107 -5.72 -20.75 12.50
CA GLU A 107 -6.97 -21.52 12.60
C GLU A 107 -7.03 -22.69 11.60
N ALA A 108 -6.54 -22.51 10.37
CA ALA A 108 -6.47 -23.61 9.40
C ALA A 108 -5.50 -24.73 9.85
N SER A 109 -4.38 -24.37 10.49
CA SER A 109 -3.44 -25.33 11.10
C SER A 109 -4.07 -26.10 12.26
N LYS A 110 -4.81 -25.42 13.15
CA LYS A 110 -5.60 -26.07 14.21
C LYS A 110 -6.64 -27.04 13.63
N LEU A 111 -7.42 -26.61 12.63
CA LEU A 111 -8.42 -27.45 11.96
C LEU A 111 -7.81 -28.70 11.31
N SER A 112 -6.66 -28.57 10.62
CA SER A 112 -5.94 -29.72 10.07
C SER A 112 -5.50 -30.71 11.16
N ARG A 113 -5.01 -30.20 12.30
CA ARG A 113 -4.62 -31.02 13.46
C ARG A 113 -5.81 -31.72 14.12
N TYR A 114 -6.95 -31.04 14.30
CA TYR A 114 -8.18 -31.68 14.81
C TYR A 114 -8.69 -32.77 13.87
N ASN A 115 -8.63 -32.54 12.55
CA ASN A 115 -8.94 -33.51 11.51
C ASN A 115 -7.90 -34.65 11.38
N LYS A 116 -6.82 -34.63 12.18
CA LYS A 116 -5.66 -35.55 12.14
C LYS A 116 -4.99 -35.62 10.75
N LYS A 117 -5.04 -34.54 9.98
CA LYS A 117 -4.43 -34.44 8.64
C LYS A 117 -3.10 -33.67 8.68
N PRO A 118 -2.05 -34.14 7.97
CA PRO A 118 -0.80 -33.40 7.83
C PRO A 118 -0.91 -32.22 6.83
N THR A 119 -1.92 -32.24 5.96
CA THR A 119 -2.08 -31.28 4.85
C THR A 119 -3.28 -30.37 5.09
N VAL A 120 -3.02 -29.06 5.22
CA VAL A 120 -4.06 -28.01 5.18
C VAL A 120 -4.61 -27.93 3.75
N THR A 121 -5.91 -28.16 3.56
CA THR A 121 -6.55 -28.03 2.24
C THR A 121 -7.35 -26.74 2.12
N SER A 122 -7.88 -26.46 0.92
CA SER A 122 -8.82 -25.36 0.71
C SER A 122 -10.05 -25.44 1.62
N ARG A 123 -10.45 -26.63 2.10
CA ARG A 123 -11.55 -26.80 3.07
C ARG A 123 -11.20 -26.26 4.45
N GLU A 124 -10.00 -26.54 4.96
CA GLU A 124 -9.53 -25.98 6.24
C GLU A 124 -9.41 -24.45 6.14
N ILE A 125 -8.87 -23.91 5.05
CA ILE A 125 -8.79 -22.46 4.79
C ILE A 125 -10.21 -21.83 4.73
N GLN A 126 -11.12 -22.39 3.94
CA GLN A 126 -12.50 -21.88 3.80
C GLN A 126 -13.28 -21.95 5.13
N THR A 127 -12.91 -22.87 6.04
CA THR A 127 -13.49 -22.95 7.38
C THR A 127 -12.86 -21.93 8.32
N ALA A 128 -11.53 -21.79 8.32
CA ALA A 128 -10.81 -20.78 9.09
C ALA A 128 -11.26 -19.34 8.77
N VAL A 129 -11.49 -19.03 7.49
CA VAL A 129 -12.02 -17.72 7.06
C VAL A 129 -13.39 -17.40 7.68
N ARG A 130 -14.25 -18.40 7.89
CA ARG A 130 -15.56 -18.24 8.57
C ARG A 130 -15.46 -18.09 10.10
N LEU A 131 -14.33 -18.49 10.69
CA LEU A 131 -14.05 -18.32 12.13
C LEU A 131 -13.35 -16.99 12.43
N VAL A 132 -12.50 -16.51 11.51
CA VAL A 132 -11.71 -15.28 11.68
C VAL A 132 -12.46 -14.02 11.25
N LEU A 133 -13.36 -14.10 10.25
CA LEU A 133 -14.11 -12.94 9.76
C LEU A 133 -15.57 -12.94 10.25
N PRO A 134 -16.12 -11.79 10.66
CA PRO A 134 -17.50 -11.69 11.11
C PRO A 134 -18.50 -11.59 9.95
N GLY A 135 -19.70 -12.15 10.17
CA GLY A 135 -20.92 -11.84 9.40
C GLY A 135 -20.74 -11.90 7.88
N GLU A 136 -20.95 -10.78 7.21
CA GLU A 136 -20.97 -10.71 5.74
C GLU A 136 -19.57 -10.74 5.12
N LEU A 137 -18.54 -10.30 5.86
CA LEU A 137 -17.15 -10.37 5.42
C LEU A 137 -16.73 -11.83 5.19
N ALA A 138 -17.17 -12.75 6.06
CA ALA A 138 -16.97 -14.19 5.86
C ALA A 138 -17.69 -14.71 4.60
N LYS A 139 -18.94 -14.29 4.36
CA LYS A 139 -19.70 -14.69 3.15
C LYS A 139 -18.95 -14.26 1.87
N HIS A 140 -18.53 -13.00 1.81
CA HIS A 140 -17.84 -12.44 0.64
C HIS A 140 -16.44 -13.03 0.45
N ALA A 141 -15.64 -13.16 1.51
CA ALA A 141 -14.31 -13.76 1.44
C ALA A 141 -14.36 -15.24 0.99
N VAL A 142 -15.38 -16.00 1.43
CA VAL A 142 -15.61 -17.37 0.95
C VAL A 142 -16.05 -17.40 -0.52
N SER A 143 -16.93 -16.48 -0.95
CA SER A 143 -17.31 -16.32 -2.37
C SER A 143 -16.08 -16.09 -3.26
N GLU A 144 -15.25 -15.08 -2.94
CA GLU A 144 -14.10 -14.75 -3.78
C GLU A 144 -13.02 -15.84 -3.72
N GLY A 145 -12.82 -16.48 -2.57
CA GLY A 145 -11.94 -17.65 -2.43
C GLY A 145 -12.38 -18.82 -3.32
N THR A 146 -13.67 -19.15 -3.34
CA THR A 146 -14.20 -20.22 -4.22
C THR A 146 -14.07 -19.84 -5.70
N LYS A 147 -14.41 -18.60 -6.10
CA LYS A 147 -14.21 -18.12 -7.48
C LYS A 147 -12.74 -18.23 -7.93
N ALA A 148 -11.80 -17.84 -7.06
CA ALA A 148 -10.37 -17.90 -7.34
C ALA A 148 -9.89 -19.35 -7.54
N VAL A 149 -10.33 -20.29 -6.70
CA VAL A 149 -10.01 -21.71 -6.85
C VAL A 149 -10.58 -22.26 -8.15
N THR A 150 -11.87 -22.04 -8.45
CA THR A 150 -12.50 -22.50 -9.70
C THR A 150 -11.75 -21.95 -10.93
N LYS A 151 -11.41 -20.65 -10.94
CA LYS A 151 -10.65 -20.04 -12.04
C LYS A 151 -9.25 -20.65 -12.21
N PHE A 152 -8.59 -21.01 -11.11
CA PHE A 152 -7.28 -21.67 -11.13
C PHE A 152 -7.35 -23.13 -11.61
N THR A 153 -8.46 -23.83 -11.37
CA THR A 153 -8.64 -25.24 -11.80
C THR A 153 -9.22 -25.39 -13.22
N SER A 154 -9.50 -24.29 -13.92
CA SER A 154 -10.19 -24.28 -15.22
C SER A 154 -9.42 -23.53 -16.32
N GLY A 155 -8.11 -23.33 -16.15
CA GLY A 155 -7.19 -22.75 -17.12
C GLY A 155 -5.85 -23.46 -17.10
#